data_AF-A0AAW7TEZ4-F1
#
_entry.id   AF-A0AAW7TEZ4-F1
#
_cell.length_a   1.000
_cell.length_b   1.000
_cell.length_c   1.000
_cell.angle_alpha   90.00
_cell.angle_beta   90.00
_cell.angle_gamma   90.00
#
_symmetry.space_group_name_H-M   'P 1'
#
loop_
_entity.id
_entity.type
_entity.pdbx_description
1 polymer ?
#
loop_
_entity_poly.entity_id
_entity_poly.type
_entity_poly.pdbx_seq_one_letter_code
_entity_poly.pdbx_strand_id
1 'polypeptide(L)'
;MTLTFVVFREPDMPRYLVPSTAFQIALDLARAVVACSLQLPQAERALCDSFPEMSPRTAKGYIGSYVAMRRGAKSFATTIAASAWKLYLEDIAIGGAGPLSVGLDTFLSHIVYLQSKTTGPEAALHRVYDEFVDVLKGMAIHECVVENLDAAVRKSLRRKTTSARGQADAG
;
A
#
# COMPACT_ATOMS: atom_id res chain seq x y z
N MET A 1 18.24 49.54 -11.85
CA MET A 1 18.48 48.70 -10.65
C MET A 1 17.33 47.70 -10.58
N THR A 2 17.60 46.43 -10.91
CA THR A 2 16.59 45.37 -10.90
C THR A 2 16.72 44.63 -9.58
N LEU A 3 15.73 44.78 -8.70
CA LEU A 3 15.62 44.03 -7.45
C LEU A 3 15.21 42.60 -7.78
N THR A 4 16.17 41.67 -7.71
CA THR A 4 15.90 40.24 -7.74
C THR A 4 15.29 39.83 -6.41
N PHE A 5 13.99 39.54 -6.40
CA PHE A 5 13.33 38.92 -5.25
C PHE A 5 13.92 37.51 -5.06
N VAL A 6 14.73 37.35 -4.03
CA VAL A 6 15.10 36.03 -3.52
C VAL A 6 13.83 35.49 -2.85
N VAL A 7 13.12 34.59 -3.54
CA VAL A 7 12.03 33.83 -2.92
C VAL A 7 12.67 32.95 -1.85
N PHE A 8 12.56 33.37 -0.60
CA PHE A 8 12.87 32.54 0.55
C PHE A 8 11.93 31.34 0.48
N ARG A 9 12.46 30.17 0.09
CA ARG A 9 11.73 28.90 0.23
C ARG A 9 11.52 28.68 1.72
N GLU A 10 10.27 28.78 2.17
CA GLU A 10 9.90 28.31 3.49
C GLU A 10 10.36 26.86 3.65
N PRO A 11 10.87 26.47 4.84
CA PRO A 11 11.23 25.10 5.11
C PRO A 11 10.00 24.21 4.88
N ASP A 12 10.22 23.12 4.12
CA ASP A 12 9.21 22.11 3.83
C ASP A 12 8.48 21.72 5.12
N MET A 13 7.14 21.68 5.10
CA MET A 13 6.35 21.40 6.31
C MET A 13 6.89 20.12 6.96
N PRO A 14 7.32 20.17 8.24
CA PRO A 14 7.78 18.99 8.92
C PRO A 14 6.72 17.89 8.87
N ARG A 15 7.16 16.65 8.60
CA ARG A 15 6.28 15.48 8.36
C ARG A 15 5.19 15.25 9.41
N TYR A 16 5.40 15.76 10.63
CA TYR A 16 4.50 15.63 11.78
C TYR A 16 3.40 16.70 11.85
N LEU A 17 3.41 17.71 10.97
CA LEU A 17 2.39 18.76 10.92
C LEU A 17 1.34 18.53 9.83
N VAL A 18 1.52 17.53 8.96
CA VAL A 18 0.52 17.20 7.95
C VAL A 18 -0.71 16.60 8.64
N PRO A 19 -1.91 17.21 8.49
CA PRO A 19 -3.10 16.73 9.18
C PRO A 19 -3.51 15.35 8.65
N SER A 20 -4.09 14.52 9.53
CA SER A 20 -4.54 13.17 9.16
C SER A 20 -5.59 13.16 8.04
N THR A 21 -6.38 14.23 7.93
CA THR A 21 -7.33 14.43 6.81
C THR A 21 -6.63 14.49 5.45
N ALA A 22 -5.39 14.99 5.39
CA ALA A 22 -4.60 14.98 4.17
C ALA A 22 -4.19 13.58 3.75
N PHE A 23 -4.03 12.64 4.69
CA PHE A 23 -3.67 11.26 4.35
C PHE A 23 -4.80 10.56 3.61
N GLN A 24 -6.05 10.77 4.05
CA GLN A 24 -7.23 10.19 3.41
C GLN A 24 -7.44 10.77 2.01
N ILE A 25 -7.37 12.10 1.86
CA ILE A 25 -7.49 12.75 0.55
C ILE A 25 -6.36 12.28 -0.39
N ALA A 26 -5.13 12.16 0.12
CA ALA A 26 -4.02 11.62 -0.66
C ALA A 26 -4.26 10.17 -1.09
N LEU A 27 -4.80 9.32 -0.21
CA LEU A 27 -5.18 7.94 -0.55
C LEU A 27 -6.21 7.91 -1.69
N ASP A 28 -7.27 8.71 -1.60
CA ASP A 28 -8.34 8.70 -2.59
C ASP A 28 -7.85 9.20 -3.97
N LEU A 29 -7.03 10.25 -3.98
CA LEU A 29 -6.37 10.74 -5.18
C LEU A 29 -5.40 9.69 -5.76
N ALA A 30 -4.63 9.00 -4.92
CA ALA A 30 -3.70 7.97 -5.37
C ALA A 30 -4.43 6.72 -5.91
N ARG A 31 -5.57 6.33 -5.32
CA ARG A 31 -6.46 5.30 -5.87
C ARG A 31 -6.96 5.67 -7.26
N ALA A 32 -7.36 6.92 -7.48
CA ALA A 32 -7.76 7.41 -8.80
C ALA A 32 -6.62 7.32 -9.84
N VAL A 33 -5.38 7.60 -9.42
CA VAL A 33 -4.19 7.41 -10.27
C VAL A 33 -3.96 5.95 -10.62
N VAL A 34 -4.09 5.03 -9.65
CA VAL A 34 -3.96 3.58 -9.90
C VAL A 34 -5.07 3.06 -10.81
N ALA A 35 -6.29 3.56 -10.65
CA ALA A 35 -7.44 3.26 -11.50
C ALA A 35 -7.37 3.93 -12.89
N CYS A 36 -6.32 4.71 -13.18
CA CYS A 36 -6.14 5.46 -14.43
C CYS A 36 -7.26 6.50 -14.71
N SER A 37 -8.01 6.90 -13.69
CA SER A 37 -9.05 7.95 -13.80
C SER A 37 -8.51 9.35 -13.54
N LEU A 38 -7.30 9.48 -13.00
CA LEU A 38 -6.60 10.74 -12.76
C LEU A 38 -5.12 10.62 -13.11
N GLN A 39 -4.52 11.63 -13.73
CA GLN A 39 -3.09 11.63 -14.00
C GLN A 39 -2.29 11.98 -12.73
N LEU A 40 -1.09 11.41 -12.58
CA LEU A 40 -0.26 11.62 -11.39
C LEU A 40 -0.01 13.12 -11.10
N PRO A 41 0.39 13.97 -12.07
CA PRO A 41 0.59 15.40 -11.80
C PRO A 41 -0.70 16.15 -11.43
N GLN A 42 -1.86 15.65 -11.87
CA GLN A 42 -3.16 16.23 -11.51
C GLN A 42 -3.51 15.89 -10.07
N ALA A 43 -3.27 14.65 -9.63
CA ALA A 43 -3.47 14.23 -8.25
C ALA A 43 -2.56 14.99 -7.27
N GLU A 44 -1.27 15.15 -7.62
CA GLU A 44 -0.32 15.93 -6.82
C GLU A 44 -0.77 17.38 -6.66
N ARG A 45 -1.24 18.00 -7.77
CA ARG A 45 -1.76 19.38 -7.74
C ARG A 45 -3.03 19.50 -6.91
N ALA A 46 -3.99 18.59 -7.09
CA ALA A 46 -5.24 18.59 -6.34
C ALA A 46 -5.01 18.47 -4.82
N LEU A 47 -3.99 17.70 -4.41
CA LEU A 47 -3.62 17.60 -2.99
C LEU A 47 -3.03 18.92 -2.47
N CYS A 48 -2.15 19.58 -3.23
CA CYS A 48 -1.65 20.92 -2.88
C CYS A 48 -2.77 21.96 -2.84
N ASP A 49 -3.73 21.92 -3.77
CA ASP A 49 -4.86 22.85 -3.79
C ASP A 49 -5.76 22.67 -2.55
N SER A 50 -5.89 21.43 -2.05
CA SER A 50 -6.64 21.09 -0.84
C SER A 50 -5.89 21.46 0.46
N PHE A 51 -4.55 21.49 0.40
CA PHE A 51 -3.68 21.82 1.52
C PHE A 51 -2.58 22.78 1.07
N PRO A 52 -2.86 24.10 0.96
CA PRO A 52 -1.93 25.07 0.38
C PRO A 52 -0.58 25.19 1.11
N GLU A 53 -0.54 24.83 2.39
CA GLU A 53 0.69 24.79 3.19
C GLU A 53 1.56 23.56 2.90
N MET A 54 1.02 22.56 2.19
CA MET A 54 1.76 21.36 1.78
C MET A 54 2.62 21.68 0.55
N SER A 55 3.92 21.43 0.66
CA SER A 55 4.80 21.62 -0.49
C SER A 55 4.50 20.62 -1.61
N PRO A 56 4.81 20.97 -2.88
CA PRO A 56 4.70 20.04 -4.00
C PRO A 56 5.52 18.76 -3.83
N ARG A 57 6.67 18.85 -3.14
CA ARG A 57 7.53 17.69 -2.85
C ARG A 57 6.84 16.73 -1.90
N THR A 58 6.20 17.27 -0.86
CA THR A 58 5.44 16.50 0.12
C THR A 58 4.23 15.85 -0.53
N ALA A 59 3.46 16.58 -1.33
CA ALA A 59 2.30 16.04 -2.06
C ALA A 59 2.70 14.87 -2.99
N LYS A 60 3.78 15.05 -3.77
CA LYS A 60 4.38 13.97 -4.57
C LYS A 60 4.76 12.76 -3.72
N GLY A 61 5.30 13.00 -2.53
CA GLY A 61 5.63 11.95 -1.57
C GLY A 61 4.39 11.12 -1.18
N TYR A 62 3.30 11.77 -0.79
CA TYR A 62 2.07 11.08 -0.36
C TYR A 62 1.42 10.29 -1.50
N ILE A 63 1.16 10.93 -2.64
CA ILE A 63 0.53 10.26 -3.79
C ILE A 63 1.44 9.15 -4.34
N GLY A 64 2.72 9.46 -4.55
CA GLY A 64 3.68 8.55 -5.16
C GLY A 64 3.95 7.31 -4.32
N SER A 65 3.92 7.42 -2.99
CA SER A 65 4.15 6.28 -2.07
C SER A 65 3.10 5.18 -2.23
N TYR A 66 1.82 5.54 -2.27
CA TYR A 66 0.75 4.57 -2.48
C TYR A 66 0.83 3.94 -3.87
N VAL A 67 1.03 4.76 -4.90
CA VAL A 67 1.18 4.28 -6.28
C VAL A 67 2.37 3.31 -6.41
N ALA A 68 3.49 3.61 -5.75
CA ALA A 68 4.67 2.77 -5.72
C ALA A 68 4.38 1.40 -5.09
N MET A 69 3.70 1.36 -3.93
CA MET A 69 3.30 0.10 -3.29
C MET A 69 2.37 -0.73 -4.17
N ARG A 70 1.34 -0.11 -4.76
CA ARG A 70 0.39 -0.80 -5.64
C ARG A 70 1.05 -1.39 -6.89
N ARG A 71 2.18 -0.83 -7.33
CA ARG A 71 2.89 -1.25 -8.54
C ARG A 71 4.12 -2.12 -8.25
N GLY A 72 4.46 -2.37 -6.98
CA GLY A 72 5.65 -3.14 -6.61
C GLY A 72 6.96 -2.45 -6.98
N ALA A 73 7.07 -1.15 -6.72
CA ALA A 73 8.28 -0.40 -7.06
C ALA A 73 9.48 -0.86 -6.22
N LYS A 74 10.58 -1.23 -6.88
CA LYS A 74 11.79 -1.75 -6.21
C LYS A 74 12.53 -0.73 -5.36
N SER A 75 12.34 0.56 -5.63
CA SER A 75 12.96 1.64 -4.86
C SER A 75 12.25 2.96 -5.13
N PHE A 76 12.02 3.75 -4.08
CA PHE A 76 11.56 5.13 -4.21
C PHE A 76 11.99 5.92 -2.98
N ALA A 77 12.33 7.19 -3.20
CA ALA A 77 12.85 8.08 -2.16
C ALA A 77 11.77 9.08 -1.76
N THR A 78 11.23 8.92 -0.56
CA THR A 78 10.22 9.80 -0.01
C THR A 78 10.35 9.87 1.50
N THR A 79 9.64 10.78 2.13
CA THR A 79 9.67 10.99 3.56
C THR A 79 8.29 11.44 4.00
N ILE A 80 7.34 10.51 4.06
CA ILE A 80 5.98 10.76 4.57
C ILE A 80 5.83 10.22 6.00
N ALA A 81 4.75 10.61 6.68
CA ALA A 81 4.45 10.14 8.02
C ALA A 81 4.17 8.62 8.07
N ALA A 82 4.62 7.95 9.14
CA ALA A 82 4.37 6.51 9.36
C ALA A 82 2.87 6.17 9.42
N SER A 83 2.04 7.09 9.92
CA SER A 83 0.58 6.94 9.94
C SER A 83 -0.04 6.86 8.55
N ALA A 84 0.53 7.53 7.54
CA ALA A 84 0.05 7.41 6.17
C ALA A 84 0.48 6.08 5.54
N TRP A 85 1.69 5.60 5.83
CA TRP A 85 2.11 4.24 5.45
C TRP A 85 1.15 3.18 5.98
N LYS A 86 0.79 3.29 7.26
CA LYS A 86 -0.20 2.41 7.90
C LYS A 86 -1.54 2.44 7.16
N LEU A 87 -2.11 3.63 6.95
CA LEU A 87 -3.38 3.80 6.24
C LEU A 87 -3.35 3.16 4.83
N TYR A 88 -2.25 3.29 4.12
CA TYR A 88 -2.09 2.73 2.78
C TYR A 88 -2.00 1.20 2.79
N LEU A 89 -1.30 0.61 3.76
CA LEU A 89 -1.23 -0.84 3.91
C LEU A 89 -2.58 -1.42 4.36
N GLU A 90 -3.33 -0.71 5.21
CA GLU A 90 -4.72 -1.01 5.58
C GLU A 90 -5.60 -1.13 4.33
N ASP A 91 -5.51 -0.15 3.43
CA ASP A 91 -6.25 -0.20 2.16
C ASP A 91 -5.78 -1.34 1.25
N ILE A 92 -4.48 -1.54 1.09
CA ILE A 92 -3.95 -2.60 0.23
C ILE A 92 -4.36 -3.98 0.74
N ALA A 93 -4.41 -4.17 2.06
CA ALA A 93 -4.81 -5.41 2.71
C ALA A 93 -6.26 -5.82 2.35
N ILE A 94 -7.15 -4.88 2.03
CA ILE A 94 -8.51 -5.18 1.52
C ILE A 94 -8.44 -6.00 0.23
N GLY A 95 -7.38 -5.83 -0.57
CA GLY A 95 -7.14 -6.58 -1.79
C GLY A 95 -6.62 -8.02 -1.59
N GLY A 96 -6.35 -8.44 -0.35
CA GLY A 96 -5.88 -9.78 0.00
C GLY A 96 -4.36 -9.92 0.14
N ALA A 97 -3.90 -11.17 0.35
CA ALA A 97 -2.51 -11.46 0.72
C ALA A 97 -1.50 -11.09 -0.38
N GLY A 98 -1.85 -11.36 -1.65
CA GLY A 98 -0.98 -11.07 -2.79
C GLY A 98 -0.62 -9.58 -2.90
N PRO A 99 -1.60 -8.66 -3.02
CA PRO A 99 -1.34 -7.23 -3.04
C PRO A 99 -0.63 -6.71 -1.79
N LEU A 100 -0.98 -7.23 -0.61
CA LEU A 100 -0.33 -6.84 0.65
C LEU A 100 1.15 -7.25 0.68
N SER A 101 1.49 -8.45 0.20
CA SER A 101 2.87 -8.91 0.07
C SER A 101 3.71 -7.99 -0.82
N VAL A 102 3.17 -7.60 -1.98
CA VAL A 102 3.85 -6.66 -2.90
C VAL A 102 4.03 -5.27 -2.27
N GLY A 103 3.00 -4.78 -1.57
CA GLY A 103 3.06 -3.50 -0.85
C GLY A 103 4.11 -3.52 0.26
N LEU A 104 4.19 -4.61 1.03
CA LEU A 104 5.16 -4.79 2.11
C LEU A 104 6.60 -4.90 1.63
N ASP A 105 6.85 -5.59 0.51
CA ASP A 105 8.19 -5.64 -0.09
C ASP A 105 8.67 -4.25 -0.52
N THR A 106 7.76 -3.48 -1.13
CA THR A 106 8.01 -2.09 -1.51
C THR A 106 8.27 -1.21 -0.28
N PHE A 107 7.49 -1.38 0.79
CA PHE A 107 7.65 -0.64 2.03
C PHE A 107 8.95 -0.99 2.77
N LEU A 108 9.34 -2.26 2.82
CA LEU A 108 10.61 -2.70 3.40
C LEU A 108 11.80 -2.10 2.64
N SER A 109 11.75 -2.14 1.31
CA SER A 109 12.78 -1.52 0.46
C SER A 109 12.96 -0.03 0.76
N HIS A 110 11.86 0.65 1.09
CA HIS A 110 11.87 2.05 1.48
C HIS A 110 12.53 2.28 2.85
N ILE A 111 12.19 1.46 3.85
CA ILE A 111 12.83 1.52 5.19
C ILE A 111 14.35 1.31 5.08
N VAL A 112 14.78 0.30 4.31
CA VAL A 112 16.21 0.03 4.07
C VAL A 112 16.89 1.22 3.38
N TYR A 113 16.21 1.85 2.41
CA TYR A 113 16.72 3.06 1.78
C TYR A 113 16.93 4.19 2.79
N LEU A 114 15.95 4.46 3.67
CA LEU A 114 16.04 5.54 4.66
C LEU A 114 17.14 5.28 5.70
N GLN A 115 17.32 4.04 6.14
CA GLN A 115 18.43 3.64 7.01
C GLN A 115 19.80 3.90 6.35
N SER A 116 19.91 3.73 5.03
CA SER A 116 21.15 4.05 4.31
C SER A 116 21.46 5.55 4.22
N LYS A 117 20.47 6.41 4.49
CA LYS A 117 20.56 7.87 4.32
C LYS A 117 20.51 8.67 5.62
N THR A 118 20.01 8.08 6.70
CA THR A 118 19.80 8.78 7.97
C THR A 118 20.27 7.93 9.14
N THR A 119 20.88 8.58 10.14
CA THR A 119 21.43 7.93 11.34
C THR A 119 20.40 7.76 12.47
N GLY A 120 19.10 7.91 12.17
CA GLY A 120 18.03 7.90 13.16
C GLY A 120 17.25 6.58 13.19
N PRO A 121 16.75 6.14 14.36
CA PRO A 121 15.92 4.95 14.46
C PRO A 121 14.52 5.23 13.89
N GLU A 122 14.21 4.67 12.71
CA GLU A 122 12.86 4.69 12.14
C GLU A 122 11.90 3.69 12.83
N ALA A 123 11.90 3.68 14.16
CA ALA A 123 11.16 2.70 14.96
C ALA A 123 9.66 2.67 14.65
N ALA A 124 9.06 3.81 14.27
CA ALA A 124 7.66 3.86 13.89
C ALA A 124 7.36 3.12 12.58
N LEU A 125 8.26 3.17 11.59
CA LEU A 125 8.06 2.48 10.31
C LEU A 125 8.27 0.97 10.46
N HIS A 126 9.24 0.55 11.27
CA HIS A 126 9.43 -0.87 11.62
C HIS A 126 8.20 -1.44 12.34
N ARG A 127 7.62 -0.71 13.30
CA ARG A 127 6.38 -1.15 13.97
C ARG A 127 5.23 -1.35 12.99
N VAL A 128 5.06 -0.45 12.02
CA VAL A 128 4.05 -0.59 10.96
C VAL A 128 4.36 -1.81 10.10
N TYR A 129 5.62 -2.03 9.72
CA TYR A 129 6.02 -3.19 8.94
C TYR A 129 5.68 -4.49 9.67
N ASP A 130 6.09 -4.63 10.93
CA ASP A 130 5.84 -5.82 11.75
C ASP A 130 4.34 -6.11 11.91
N GLU A 131 3.54 -5.07 12.18
CA GLU A 131 2.08 -5.18 12.30
C GLU A 131 1.46 -5.81 11.04
N PHE A 132 1.83 -5.34 9.86
CA PHE A 132 1.26 -5.82 8.61
C PHE A 132 1.87 -7.13 8.10
N VAL A 133 3.08 -7.48 8.53
CA VAL A 133 3.62 -8.83 8.36
C VAL A 133 2.77 -9.84 9.11
N ASP A 134 2.31 -9.51 10.32
CA ASP A 134 1.42 -10.40 11.08
C ASP A 134 0.02 -10.49 10.46
N VAL A 135 -0.52 -9.38 9.92
CA VAL A 135 -1.74 -9.41 9.10
C VAL A 135 -1.57 -10.33 7.89
N LEU A 136 -0.47 -10.22 7.16
CA LEU A 136 -0.19 -11.05 5.98
C LEU A 136 -0.11 -12.54 6.35
N LYS A 137 0.55 -12.89 7.46
CA LYS A 137 0.59 -14.28 7.96
C LYS A 137 -0.81 -14.80 8.26
N GLY A 138 -1.65 -13.99 8.92
CA GLY A 138 -3.04 -14.34 9.19
C GLY A 138 -3.83 -14.64 7.92
N MET A 139 -3.68 -13.81 6.89
CA MET A 139 -4.34 -14.00 5.59
C MET A 139 -3.88 -15.28 4.87
N ALA A 140 -2.57 -15.54 4.83
CA ALA A 140 -2.00 -16.71 4.18
C ALA A 140 -2.47 -18.03 4.81
N ILE A 141 -2.66 -18.05 6.14
CA ILE A 141 -3.23 -19.22 6.85
C ILE A 141 -4.67 -19.46 6.37
N HIS A 142 -5.49 -18.41 6.26
CA HIS A 142 -6.87 -18.53 5.81
C HIS A 142 -6.97 -18.99 4.35
N GLU A 143 -6.16 -18.45 3.44
CA GLU A 143 -6.12 -18.89 2.04
C GLU A 143 -5.78 -20.38 1.91
N CYS A 144 -4.76 -20.86 2.64
CA CYS A 144 -4.41 -22.28 2.67
C CYS A 144 -5.54 -23.17 3.20
N VAL A 145 -6.27 -22.72 4.24
CA VAL A 145 -7.43 -23.47 4.77
C VAL A 145 -8.56 -23.55 3.74
N VAL A 146 -8.83 -22.47 3.01
CA VAL A 146 -9.86 -22.44 1.95
C VAL A 146 -9.50 -23.37 0.79
N GLU A 147 -8.25 -23.35 0.32
CA GLU A 147 -7.78 -24.25 -0.75
C GLU A 147 -7.88 -25.72 -0.34
N ASN A 148 -7.50 -26.04 0.90
CA ASN A 148 -7.62 -27.38 1.44
C ASN A 148 -9.08 -27.85 1.55
N LEU A 149 -9.99 -26.95 1.95
CA LEU A 149 -11.42 -27.25 2.01
C LEU A 149 -12.01 -27.50 0.61
N ASP A 150 -11.71 -26.65 -0.37
CA ASP A 150 -12.18 -26.81 -1.75
C ASP A 150 -11.63 -28.11 -2.37
N ALA A 151 -10.36 -28.44 -2.14
CA ALA A 151 -9.78 -29.71 -2.56
C ALA A 151 -10.50 -30.92 -1.92
N ALA A 152 -10.82 -30.84 -0.62
CA ALA A 152 -11.56 -31.90 0.07
C ALA A 152 -13.01 -32.05 -0.46
N VAL A 153 -13.70 -30.94 -0.72
CA VAL A 153 -15.05 -30.93 -1.30
C VAL A 153 -15.04 -31.54 -2.71
N ARG A 154 -14.13 -31.10 -3.59
CA ARG A 154 -13.98 -31.67 -4.94
C ARG A 154 -13.68 -33.17 -4.91
N LYS A 155 -12.82 -33.61 -3.99
CA LYS A 155 -12.52 -35.03 -3.78
C LYS A 155 -13.77 -35.82 -3.35
N SER A 156 -14.56 -35.26 -2.44
CA SER A 156 -15.81 -35.88 -1.96
C SER A 156 -16.85 -35.99 -3.09
N LEU A 157 -17.05 -34.91 -3.85
CA LEU A 157 -17.94 -34.88 -5.01
C LEU A 157 -17.56 -35.94 -6.05
N ARG A 158 -16.28 -36.04 -6.41
CA ARG A 158 -15.79 -37.06 -7.36
C ARG A 158 -16.03 -38.49 -6.89
N ARG A 159 -15.82 -38.78 -5.59
CA ARG A 159 -16.10 -40.10 -4.99
C ARG A 159 -17.58 -40.46 -5.07
N LYS A 160 -18.48 -39.50 -4.86
CA LYS A 160 -19.92 -39.72 -4.93
C LYS A 160 -20.39 -40.04 -6.36
N THR A 161 -19.77 -39.44 -7.38
CA THR A 161 -20.09 -39.73 -8.79
C THR A 161 -19.55 -41.07 -9.27
N THR A 162 -18.44 -41.57 -8.72
CA THR A 162 -17.89 -42.89 -9.10
C THR A 162 -18.71 -44.04 -8.51
N SER A 163 -19.33 -43.85 -7.34
CA SER A 163 -20.20 -44.86 -6.71
C SER A 163 -21.51 -45.09 -7.47
N ALA A 164 -21.98 -44.14 -8.28
CA ALA A 164 -23.24 -44.26 -9.02
C ALA A 164 -23.10 -45.01 -10.37
N ARG A 165 -21.87 -45.31 -10.81
CA ARG A 165 -21.60 -45.96 -12.11
C ARG A 165 -21.23 -47.45 -12.00
N GLY A 166 -21.15 -47.99 -10.78
CA GLY A 166 -20.84 -49.40 -10.50
C GLY A 166 -22.05 -50.24 -10.08
N GLN A 167 -23.27 -49.69 -10.17
CA GLN A 167 -24.50 -50.35 -9.72
C GLN A 167 -25.57 -50.29 -10.81
N ALA A 168 -25.20 -50.71 -12.01
CA ALA A 168 -26.09 -50.90 -13.15
C ALA A 168 -25.52 -52.00 -14.06
N ASP A 169 -25.26 -53.18 -13.49
CA ASP A 169 -25.14 -54.44 -14.25
C ASP A 169 -25.19 -55.63 -13.30
N ALA A 170 -26.39 -55.96 -12.83
CA ALA A 170 -26.73 -57.21 -12.15
C ALA A 170 -28.26 -57.36 -12.18
N GLY A 171 -28.79 -57.70 -13.35
CA GLY A 171 -30.20 -57.97 -13.58
C GLY A 171 -30.40 -58.62 -14.93
#